data_AF-A0A3B8HYJ2-F1
#
_entry.id   AF-A0A3B8HYJ2-F1
#
_cell.length_a   1.000
_cell.length_b   1.000
_cell.length_c   1.000
_cell.angle_alpha   90.00
_cell.angle_beta   90.00
_cell.angle_gamma   90.00
#
_symmetry.space_group_name_H-M   'P 1'
#
loop_
_entity.id
_entity.type
_entity.pdbx_description
1 polymer ?
#
loop_
_entity_poly.entity_id
_entity_poly.type
_entity_poly.pdbx_seq_one_letter_code
_entity_poly.pdbx_strand_id
1 'polypeptide(L)'
;RKKKSSLQRFAEQFKDVMIIILLIAAGISFLVSWYEGEGFFEPLLILLIVVLNAIIGVVQEGKAEKALDALKNLSAPHARVIRDGREMVIEASQLVPGDIISLEAGDYVPADARLIRSASLKAEESALTGESVPSEKDANTKVADNAPLGDRFNMVYSGCSITYGTATAVVTATGMKTEMGKIADLLDAEAGTQTPLQHKLAILGKYIGFLALGICGVIFAIGLLYGMKVMEIFMIAVALAVSAIPEGLPAIVTIVLAIGVQRMVRKKAIIRKLPAVETLGSASVICSDKTGTLTQNQMTLVKAFA
;
A
#
# COMPACT_ATOMS: atom_id res chain seq x y z
N ARG A 1 -2.24 2.84 8.45
CA ARG A 1 -3.61 2.95 7.89
C ARG A 1 -4.53 2.00 8.65
N LYS A 2 -5.72 2.44 9.09
CA LYS A 2 -6.71 1.56 9.74
C LYS A 2 -7.15 0.48 8.73
N LYS A 3 -7.11 -0.80 9.13
CA LYS A 3 -7.59 -1.90 8.28
C LYS A 3 -9.08 -1.68 8.00
N LYS A 4 -9.49 -1.79 6.73
CA LYS A 4 -10.91 -1.76 6.37
C LYS A 4 -11.62 -2.91 7.09
N SER A 5 -12.74 -2.64 7.73
CA SER A 5 -13.57 -3.69 8.36
C SER A 5 -14.10 -4.66 7.31
N SER A 6 -14.32 -5.93 7.65
CA SER A 6 -14.97 -6.91 6.76
C SER A 6 -16.31 -6.41 6.24
N LEU A 7 -17.04 -5.61 7.04
CA LEU A 7 -18.30 -4.99 6.64
C LEU A 7 -18.11 -3.90 5.56
N GLN A 8 -17.01 -3.15 5.64
CA GLN A 8 -16.67 -2.13 4.63
C GLN A 8 -16.23 -2.78 3.32
N ARG A 9 -15.51 -3.90 3.37
CA ARG A 9 -15.15 -4.66 2.16
C ARG A 9 -16.35 -5.27 1.49
N PHE A 10 -17.25 -5.85 2.28
CA PHE A 10 -18.52 -6.34 1.78
C PHE A 10 -19.29 -5.21 1.08
N ALA A 11 -19.40 -4.02 1.69
CA ALA A 11 -20.03 -2.86 1.07
C ALA A 11 -19.31 -2.37 -0.21
N GLU A 12 -17.99 -2.52 -0.31
CA GLU A 12 -17.23 -2.18 -1.51
C GLU A 12 -17.49 -3.13 -2.67
N GLN A 13 -17.81 -4.41 -2.42
CA GLN A 13 -18.22 -5.34 -3.48
C GLN A 13 -19.46 -4.83 -4.22
N PHE A 14 -20.40 -4.16 -3.55
CA PHE A 14 -21.60 -3.58 -4.18
C PHE A 14 -21.32 -2.40 -5.12
N LYS A 15 -20.10 -1.86 -5.13
CA LYS A 15 -19.68 -0.82 -6.07
C LYS A 15 -19.17 -1.38 -7.39
N ASP A 16 -18.99 -2.70 -7.48
CA ASP A 16 -18.59 -3.34 -8.71
C ASP A 16 -19.69 -3.22 -9.78
N VAL A 17 -19.29 -2.80 -10.99
CA VAL A 17 -20.21 -2.56 -12.10
C VAL A 17 -21.06 -3.78 -12.42
N MET A 18 -20.51 -5.00 -12.29
CA MET A 18 -21.23 -6.24 -12.58
C MET A 18 -22.25 -6.56 -11.49
N ILE A 19 -21.91 -6.35 -10.21
CA ILE A 19 -22.88 -6.50 -9.11
C ILE A 19 -24.01 -5.49 -9.26
N ILE A 20 -23.71 -4.26 -9.68
CA ILE A 20 -24.73 -3.25 -9.98
C ILE A 20 -25.67 -3.73 -11.11
N ILE A 21 -25.13 -4.30 -12.20
CA ILE A 21 -25.93 -4.85 -13.29
C ILE A 21 -26.85 -5.98 -12.78
N LEU A 22 -26.35 -6.87 -11.92
CA LEU A 22 -27.15 -7.95 -11.34
C LEU A 22 -28.22 -7.45 -10.37
N LEU A 23 -27.93 -6.40 -9.60
CA LEU A 23 -28.91 -5.75 -8.74
C LEU A 23 -30.00 -5.05 -9.55
N ILE A 24 -29.64 -4.40 -10.66
CA ILE A 24 -30.62 -3.85 -11.61
C ILE A 24 -31.47 -5.00 -12.18
N ALA A 25 -30.87 -6.13 -12.56
CA ALA A 25 -31.59 -7.28 -13.07
C ALA A 25 -32.53 -7.90 -12.03
N ALA A 26 -32.09 -8.03 -10.78
CA ALA A 26 -32.93 -8.48 -9.66
C ALA A 26 -34.10 -7.52 -9.42
N GLY A 27 -33.86 -6.20 -9.53
CA GLY A 27 -34.90 -5.18 -9.40
C GLY A 27 -35.94 -5.24 -10.52
N ILE A 28 -35.50 -5.42 -11.77
CA ILE A 28 -36.40 -5.57 -12.93
C ILE A 28 -37.23 -6.86 -12.77
N SER A 29 -36.60 -7.98 -12.45
CA SER A 29 -37.28 -9.26 -12.22
C SER A 29 -38.32 -9.15 -11.09
N PHE A 30 -37.98 -8.47 -9.99
CA PHE A 30 -38.92 -8.25 -8.89
C PHE A 30 -40.15 -7.43 -9.29
N LEU A 31 -39.97 -6.37 -10.08
CA LEU A 31 -41.08 -5.55 -10.58
C LEU A 31 -42.01 -6.33 -11.51
N VAL A 32 -41.45 -7.20 -12.37
CA VAL A 32 -42.24 -8.05 -13.26
C VAL A 32 -43.01 -9.11 -12.48
N SER A 33 -42.37 -9.82 -11.55
CA SER A 33 -43.05 -10.80 -10.69
C SER A 33 -44.16 -10.16 -9.84
N TRP A 34 -43.95 -8.94 -9.35
CA TRP A 34 -44.98 -8.19 -8.62
C TRP A 34 -46.21 -7.86 -9.51
N TYR A 35 -45.99 -7.55 -10.79
CA TYR A 35 -47.05 -7.20 -11.73
C TYR A 35 -47.82 -8.43 -12.26
N GLU A 36 -47.12 -9.52 -12.57
CA GLU A 36 -47.71 -10.74 -13.13
C GLU A 36 -48.27 -11.69 -12.05
N GLY A 37 -47.92 -11.48 -10.78
CA GLY A 37 -48.32 -12.36 -9.68
C GLY A 37 -47.68 -13.74 -9.71
N GLU A 38 -46.72 -13.96 -10.62
CA GLU A 38 -45.86 -15.14 -10.64
C GLU A 38 -44.86 -15.04 -9.47
N GLY A 39 -44.60 -16.16 -8.78
CA GLY A 39 -43.89 -16.17 -7.50
C GLY A 39 -42.51 -15.52 -7.53
N PHE A 40 -42.04 -15.03 -6.37
CA PHE A 40 -40.75 -14.33 -6.19
C PHE A 40 -39.51 -15.24 -6.30
N PHE A 41 -39.58 -16.36 -7.00
CA PHE A 41 -38.49 -17.33 -7.04
C PHE A 41 -37.28 -16.80 -7.83
N GLU A 42 -37.50 -16.18 -8.98
CA GLU A 42 -36.43 -15.66 -9.85
C GLU A 42 -35.67 -14.47 -9.24
N PRO A 43 -36.33 -13.42 -8.72
CA PRO A 43 -35.62 -12.31 -8.06
C PRO A 43 -34.85 -12.77 -6.82
N LEU A 44 -35.41 -13.72 -6.06
CA LEU A 44 -34.78 -14.29 -4.87
C LEU A 44 -33.52 -15.09 -5.23
N LEU A 45 -33.56 -15.83 -6.35
CA LEU A 45 -32.43 -16.60 -6.85
C LEU A 45 -31.29 -15.66 -7.30
N ILE A 46 -31.59 -14.58 -8.01
CA ILE A 46 -30.58 -13.59 -8.41
C ILE A 46 -29.97 -12.91 -7.16
N LEU A 47 -30.81 -12.52 -6.19
CA LEU A 47 -30.34 -11.92 -4.94
C LEU A 47 -29.40 -12.87 -4.17
N LEU A 48 -29.76 -14.17 -4.11
CA LEU A 48 -28.94 -15.20 -3.48
C LEU A 48 -27.58 -15.33 -4.17
N ILE A 49 -27.54 -15.32 -5.51
CA ILE A 49 -26.29 -15.36 -6.28
C ILE A 49 -25.41 -14.14 -5.95
N VAL A 50 -25.98 -12.93 -5.93
CA VAL A 50 -25.25 -11.70 -5.61
C VAL A 50 -24.65 -11.77 -4.20
N VAL A 51 -25.42 -12.23 -3.21
CA VAL A 51 -24.95 -12.37 -1.83
C VAL A 51 -23.84 -13.43 -1.73
N LEU A 52 -24.01 -14.59 -2.37
CA LEU A 52 -22.99 -15.63 -2.40
C LEU A 52 -21.70 -15.13 -3.05
N ASN A 53 -21.80 -14.41 -4.18
CA ASN A 53 -20.64 -13.86 -4.86
C ASN A 53 -19.91 -12.82 -3.99
N ALA A 54 -20.64 -11.93 -3.32
CA ALA A 54 -20.06 -10.96 -2.39
C ALA A 54 -19.35 -11.64 -1.20
N ILE A 55 -19.93 -12.72 -0.64
CA ILE A 55 -19.29 -13.51 0.43
C ILE A 55 -18.00 -14.18 -0.07
N ILE A 56 -18.07 -14.82 -1.24
CA ILE A 56 -16.91 -15.48 -1.87
C ILE A 56 -15.80 -14.45 -2.12
N GLY A 57 -16.14 -13.26 -2.66
CA GLY A 57 -15.21 -12.16 -2.88
C GLY A 57 -14.51 -11.72 -1.58
N VAL A 58 -15.26 -11.48 -0.51
CA VAL A 58 -14.68 -11.08 0.79
C VAL A 58 -13.77 -12.17 1.38
N VAL A 59 -14.16 -13.45 1.26
CA VAL A 59 -13.34 -14.57 1.76
C VAL A 59 -12.04 -14.71 0.94
N GLN A 60 -12.11 -14.60 -0.39
CA GLN A 60 -10.95 -14.67 -1.28
C GLN A 60 -9.98 -13.50 -1.03
N GLU A 61 -10.51 -12.29 -0.89
CA GLU A 61 -9.72 -11.09 -0.58
C GLU A 61 -9.07 -11.18 0.82
N GLY A 62 -9.79 -11.71 1.81
CA GLY A 62 -9.26 -11.93 3.15
C GLY A 62 -8.13 -12.96 3.21
N LYS A 63 -8.18 -14.02 2.39
CA LYS A 63 -7.07 -15.00 2.27
C LYS A 63 -5.84 -14.36 1.64
N ALA A 64 -6.03 -13.55 0.59
CA ALA A 64 -4.98 -12.80 -0.07
C ALA A 64 -4.27 -11.81 0.87
N GLU A 65 -5.02 -11.09 1.71
CA GLU A 65 -4.44 -10.10 2.63
C GLU A 65 -3.71 -10.72 3.83
N LYS A 66 -4.14 -11.87 4.34
CA LYS A 66 -3.42 -12.58 5.41
C LYS A 66 -1.98 -12.94 5.01
N ALA A 67 -1.77 -13.31 3.75
CA ALA A 67 -0.43 -13.57 3.22
C ALA A 67 0.46 -12.31 3.24
N LEU A 68 -0.15 -11.11 3.16
CA LEU A 68 0.54 -9.83 3.20
C LEU A 68 0.86 -9.34 4.60
N ASP A 69 -0.08 -9.49 5.52
CA ASP A 69 0.12 -9.03 6.88
C ASP A 69 1.28 -9.77 7.58
N ALA A 70 1.46 -11.06 7.26
CA ALA A 70 2.61 -11.83 7.75
C ALA A 70 3.96 -11.27 7.29
N LEU A 71 4.02 -10.60 6.13
CA LEU A 71 5.24 -10.00 5.61
C LEU A 71 5.52 -8.60 6.19
N LYS A 72 4.48 -7.84 6.57
CA LYS A 72 4.63 -6.49 7.16
C LYS A 72 5.17 -6.50 8.59
N ASN A 73 4.94 -7.56 9.35
CA ASN A 73 5.33 -7.64 10.76
C ASN A 73 6.83 -7.93 10.98
N LEU A 74 7.63 -8.05 9.91
CA LEU A 74 9.06 -8.38 9.99
C LEU A 74 9.98 -7.16 10.16
N SER A 75 9.47 -5.95 10.39
CA SER A 75 10.30 -4.72 10.29
C SER A 75 9.87 -3.55 11.18
N ALA A 76 9.38 -3.79 12.41
CA ALA A 76 9.07 -2.69 13.34
C ALA A 76 10.35 -2.18 14.04
N PRO A 77 10.74 -0.91 13.88
CA PRO A 77 11.92 -0.35 14.54
C PRO A 77 11.63 0.01 16.01
N HIS A 78 12.63 -0.14 16.87
CA HIS A 78 12.57 0.20 18.29
C HIS A 78 13.32 1.51 18.56
N ALA A 79 13.02 2.18 19.68
CA ALA A 79 13.63 3.44 20.09
C ALA A 79 13.98 3.44 21.59
N ARG A 80 15.13 4.02 21.95
CA ARG A 80 15.55 4.25 23.33
C ARG A 80 15.05 5.61 23.81
N VAL A 81 14.18 5.60 24.82
CA VAL A 81 13.57 6.80 25.39
C VAL A 81 13.87 6.88 26.89
N ILE A 82 13.99 8.11 27.40
CA ILE A 82 14.14 8.41 28.81
C ILE A 82 12.80 9.00 29.29
N ARG A 83 12.04 8.23 30.06
CA ARG A 83 10.79 8.65 30.71
C ARG A 83 10.90 8.39 32.21
N ASP A 84 10.39 9.30 33.03
CA ASP A 84 10.47 9.23 34.49
C ASP A 84 11.90 9.02 35.03
N GLY A 85 12.89 9.58 34.32
CA GLY A 85 14.32 9.46 34.67
C GLY A 85 14.93 8.08 34.42
N ARG A 86 14.21 7.15 33.76
CA ARG A 86 14.70 5.82 33.43
C ARG A 86 14.76 5.63 31.91
N GLU A 87 15.84 5.00 31.47
CA GLU A 87 15.98 4.61 30.07
C GLU A 87 15.21 3.32 29.80
N MET A 88 14.42 3.31 28.74
CA MET A 88 13.62 2.16 28.31
C MET A 88 13.57 2.07 26.79
N VAL A 89 13.43 0.85 26.28
CA VAL A 89 13.23 0.60 24.85
C VAL A 89 11.74 0.46 24.59
N ILE A 90 11.21 1.32 23.73
CA ILE A 90 9.81 1.30 23.28
C ILE A 90 9.75 1.12 21.77
N GLU A 91 8.58 0.72 21.28
CA GLU A 91 8.29 0.78 19.85
C GLU A 91 8.41 2.23 19.36
N ALA A 92 9.11 2.48 18.25
CA ALA A 92 9.30 3.85 17.73
C ALA A 92 7.96 4.55 17.43
N SER A 93 6.90 3.77 17.19
CA SER A 93 5.53 4.26 16.99
C SER A 93 4.88 4.89 18.23
N GLN A 94 5.43 4.67 19.43
CA GLN A 94 4.94 5.20 20.70
C GLN A 94 5.62 6.51 21.12
N LEU A 95 6.57 7.02 20.32
CA LEU A 95 7.21 8.32 20.56
C LEU A 95 6.25 9.48 20.32
N VAL A 96 6.33 10.48 21.18
CA VAL A 96 5.58 11.73 21.08
C VAL A 96 6.52 12.94 21.18
N PRO A 97 6.14 14.10 20.60
CA PRO A 97 6.90 15.34 20.81
C PRO A 97 7.05 15.65 22.31
N GLY A 98 8.26 16.03 22.71
CA GLY A 98 8.64 16.24 24.11
C GLY A 98 9.31 15.05 24.79
N ASP A 99 9.24 13.85 24.21
CA ASP A 99 10.03 12.71 24.69
C ASP A 99 11.54 13.01 24.57
N ILE A 100 12.30 12.49 25.53
CA ILE A 100 13.77 12.56 25.50
C ILE A 100 14.28 11.23 24.97
N ILE A 101 15.03 11.26 23.87
CA ILE A 101 15.65 10.08 23.28
C ILE A 101 17.15 10.06 23.55
N SER A 102 17.68 8.86 23.71
CA SER A 102 19.11 8.58 23.82
C SER A 102 19.58 7.96 22.52
N LEU A 103 20.69 8.47 21.98
CA LEU A 103 21.25 8.03 20.70
C LEU A 103 22.73 7.72 20.87
N GLU A 104 23.18 6.60 20.31
CA GLU A 104 24.59 6.25 20.22
C GLU A 104 24.97 5.78 18.81
N ALA A 105 26.28 5.66 18.57
CA ALA A 105 26.80 5.15 17.30
C ALA A 105 26.17 3.78 16.95
N GLY A 106 25.56 3.69 15.77
CA GLY A 106 24.83 2.52 15.29
C GLY A 106 23.30 2.67 15.36
N ASP A 107 22.78 3.63 16.13
CA ASP A 107 21.34 3.85 16.23
C ASP A 107 20.78 4.54 14.99
N TYR A 108 19.56 4.15 14.62
CA TYR A 108 18.71 4.94 13.74
C TYR A 108 17.97 5.99 14.56
N VAL A 109 17.90 7.21 14.04
CA VAL A 109 17.16 8.30 14.65
C VAL A 109 15.65 8.04 14.40
N PRO A 110 14.85 7.82 15.45
CA PRO A 110 13.46 7.37 15.28
C PRO A 110 12.49 8.50 14.95
N ALA A 111 12.83 9.75 15.29
CA ALA A 111 12.00 10.94 15.15
C ALA A 111 12.89 12.18 14.99
N ASP A 112 12.35 13.28 14.46
CA ASP A 112 13.10 14.54 14.40
C ASP A 112 13.25 15.09 15.81
N ALA A 113 14.47 15.48 16.18
CA ALA A 113 14.78 15.89 17.54
C ALA A 113 15.83 17.01 17.59
N ARG A 114 15.70 17.86 18.61
CA ARG A 114 16.67 18.90 18.96
C ARG A 114 17.65 18.34 19.98
N LEU A 115 18.95 18.45 19.68
CA LEU A 115 20.00 18.00 20.59
C LEU A 115 20.02 18.83 21.88
N ILE A 116 19.98 18.16 23.03
CA ILE A 116 20.15 18.77 24.36
C ILE A 116 21.60 18.57 24.82
N ARG A 117 22.16 17.39 24.54
CA ARG A 117 23.56 17.03 24.81
C ARG A 117 24.12 16.24 23.64
N SER A 118 25.39 16.47 23.33
CA SER A 118 26.12 15.76 22.28
C SER A 118 27.57 15.60 22.70
N ALA A 119 28.14 14.43 22.47
CA ALA A 119 29.56 14.14 22.68
C ALA A 119 30.15 13.58 21.38
N SER A 120 30.92 14.41 20.67
CA SER A 120 31.53 14.09 19.38
C SER A 120 30.54 13.47 18.39
N LEU A 121 29.31 13.99 18.33
CA LEU A 121 28.25 13.36 17.56
C LEU A 121 28.47 13.57 16.05
N LYS A 122 28.37 12.49 15.28
CA LYS A 122 28.32 12.53 13.82
C LYS A 122 27.09 11.76 13.32
N ALA A 123 26.33 12.39 12.44
CA ALA A 123 25.11 11.82 11.86
C ALA A 123 25.27 11.63 10.35
N GLU A 124 24.81 10.49 9.86
CA GLU A 124 24.68 10.17 8.44
C GLU A 124 23.35 10.70 7.91
N GLU A 125 23.40 11.78 7.14
CA GLU A 125 22.24 12.52 6.65
C GLU A 125 22.04 12.42 5.14
N SER A 126 22.72 11.47 4.46
CA SER A 126 22.55 11.22 3.01
C SER A 126 21.10 11.00 2.61
N ALA A 127 20.28 10.38 3.47
CA ALA A 127 18.86 10.15 3.20
C ALA A 127 18.04 11.44 3.00
N LEU A 128 18.49 12.59 3.53
CA LEU A 128 17.80 13.89 3.41
C LEU A 128 18.60 14.91 2.60
N THR A 129 19.92 14.80 2.57
CA THR A 129 20.82 15.79 1.97
C THR A 129 21.50 15.29 0.70
N GLY A 130 21.58 13.97 0.49
CA GLY A 130 22.36 13.34 -0.59
C GLY A 130 23.87 13.32 -0.35
N GLU A 131 24.36 13.93 0.73
CA GLU A 131 25.78 14.00 1.03
C GLU A 131 26.26 12.81 1.84
N SER A 132 27.42 12.26 1.46
CA SER A 132 27.97 11.00 2.02
C SER A 132 28.91 11.21 3.21
N VAL A 133 29.23 12.47 3.50
CA VAL A 133 30.14 12.83 4.59
C VAL A 133 29.29 13.01 5.85
N PRO A 134 29.53 12.25 6.92
CA PRO A 134 28.78 12.42 8.15
C PRO A 134 28.87 13.86 8.67
N SER A 135 27.72 14.48 8.91
CA SER A 135 27.63 15.83 9.47
C SER A 135 28.03 15.78 10.94
N GLU A 136 28.95 16.66 11.35
CA GLU A 136 29.22 16.90 12.76
C GLU A 136 28.03 17.64 13.38
N LYS A 137 27.65 17.23 14.59
CA LYS A 137 26.49 17.76 15.29
C LYS A 137 26.88 18.21 16.70
N ASP A 138 26.40 19.38 17.09
CA ASP A 138 26.63 19.96 18.41
C ASP A 138 25.37 20.66 18.94
N ALA A 139 24.97 20.27 20.15
CA ALA A 139 23.82 20.83 20.85
C ALA A 139 23.91 22.35 21.05
N ASN A 140 25.14 22.88 21.21
CA ASN A 140 25.41 24.30 21.49
C ASN A 140 25.52 25.18 20.23
N THR A 141 25.53 24.59 19.04
CA THR A 141 25.63 25.36 17.79
C THR A 141 24.42 26.29 17.64
N LYS A 142 24.71 27.58 17.43
CA LYS A 142 23.71 28.57 17.05
C LYS A 142 23.43 28.44 15.56
N VAL A 143 22.17 28.20 15.24
CA VAL A 143 21.69 28.03 13.87
C VAL A 143 20.72 29.16 13.59
N ALA A 144 20.77 29.75 12.40
CA ALA A 144 19.82 30.78 11.99
C ALA A 144 18.41 30.20 11.86
N ASP A 145 17.38 31.00 12.15
CA ASP A 145 15.98 30.54 12.15
C ASP A 145 15.55 29.97 10.78
N ASN A 146 16.14 30.47 9.69
CA ASN A 146 15.87 30.04 8.31
C ASN A 146 16.98 29.17 7.72
N ALA A 147 17.82 28.54 8.54
CA ALA A 147 18.87 27.67 8.03
C ALA A 147 18.29 26.49 7.20
N PRO A 148 18.90 26.17 6.04
CA PRO A 148 18.62 24.94 5.30
C PRO A 148 18.76 23.70 6.19
N LEU A 149 18.11 22.60 5.79
CA LEU A 149 18.05 21.38 6.59
C LEU A 149 19.44 20.83 6.97
N GLY A 150 20.38 20.85 6.01
CA GLY A 150 21.76 20.39 6.21
C GLY A 150 22.60 21.28 7.14
N ASP A 151 22.25 22.56 7.29
CA ASP A 151 23.01 23.52 8.12
C ASP A 151 22.55 23.53 9.59
N ARG A 152 21.49 22.77 9.90
CA ARG A 152 20.95 22.65 11.26
C ARG A 152 21.75 21.61 12.06
N PHE A 153 22.98 21.97 12.42
CA PHE A 153 23.93 21.11 13.16
C PHE A 153 23.49 20.75 14.58
N ASN A 154 22.44 21.39 15.08
CA ASN A 154 21.93 21.22 16.42
C ASN A 154 20.67 20.32 16.46
N MET A 155 20.30 19.75 15.32
CA MET A 155 19.15 18.85 15.10
C MET A 155 19.62 17.47 14.59
N VAL A 156 18.78 16.47 14.79
CA VAL A 156 18.88 15.14 14.17
C VAL A 156 17.51 14.77 13.58
N TYR A 157 17.50 13.96 12.52
CA TYR A 157 16.29 13.72 11.73
C TYR A 157 15.92 12.25 11.61
N SER A 158 14.63 11.97 11.59
CA SER A 158 14.05 10.64 11.44
C SER A 158 14.55 9.95 10.17
N GLY A 159 15.04 8.71 10.30
CA GLY A 159 15.54 7.92 9.18
C GLY A 159 17.04 8.09 8.88
N CYS A 160 17.70 9.06 9.51
CA CYS A 160 19.16 9.16 9.55
C CYS A 160 19.73 8.18 10.60
N SER A 161 21.05 7.92 10.54
CA SER A 161 21.73 7.09 11.54
C SER A 161 22.89 7.84 12.19
N ILE A 162 23.25 7.44 13.41
CA ILE A 162 24.40 7.99 14.11
C ILE A 162 25.62 7.15 13.78
N THR A 163 26.65 7.77 13.23
CA THR A 163 27.89 7.09 12.84
C THR A 163 28.92 7.10 13.96
N TYR A 164 28.91 8.14 14.80
CA TYR A 164 29.86 8.28 15.90
C TYR A 164 29.31 9.14 17.03
N GLY A 165 29.81 8.91 18.24
CA GLY A 165 29.47 9.69 19.43
C GLY A 165 28.15 9.28 20.09
N THR A 166 27.72 10.09 21.05
CA THR A 166 26.46 9.90 21.77
C THR A 166 25.71 11.22 21.90
N ALA A 167 24.39 11.14 22.02
CA ALA A 167 23.55 12.30 22.18
C ALA A 167 22.30 12.03 23.01
N THR A 168 21.80 13.10 23.62
CA THR A 168 20.46 13.16 24.20
C THR A 168 19.69 14.26 23.47
N ALA A 169 18.52 13.94 22.96
CA ALA A 169 17.73 14.85 22.16
C ALA A 169 16.27 14.88 22.61
N VAL A 170 15.61 16.03 22.46
CA VAL A 170 14.16 16.16 22.67
C VAL A 170 13.45 16.05 21.34
N VAL A 171 12.46 15.17 21.27
CA VAL A 171 11.66 14.95 20.06
C VAL A 171 10.84 16.21 19.76
N THR A 172 11.01 16.74 18.55
CA THR A 172 10.27 17.92 18.06
C THR A 172 9.13 17.53 17.13
N ALA A 173 9.30 16.48 16.33
CA ALA A 173 8.27 15.98 15.42
C ALA A 173 8.32 14.46 15.28
N THR A 174 7.16 13.83 15.10
CA THR A 174 7.01 12.39 14.91
C THR A 174 6.09 12.09 13.72
N GLY A 175 6.23 10.89 13.15
CA GLY A 175 5.38 10.43 12.04
C GLY A 175 5.43 11.36 10.82
N MET A 176 4.28 11.73 10.27
CA MET A 176 4.18 12.55 9.05
C MET A 176 4.59 14.02 9.26
N LYS A 177 4.85 14.45 10.50
CA LYS A 177 5.32 15.82 10.77
C LYS A 177 6.83 15.96 10.69
N THR A 178 7.59 14.86 10.63
CA THR A 178 9.05 14.90 10.45
C THR A 178 9.41 15.35 9.04
N GLU A 179 10.65 15.74 8.79
CA GLU A 179 11.12 16.10 7.45
C GLU A 179 11.01 14.91 6.49
N MET A 180 11.39 13.71 6.94
CA MET A 180 11.15 12.47 6.18
C MET A 180 9.65 12.19 5.98
N GLY A 181 8.82 12.53 6.96
CA GLY A 181 7.36 12.42 6.90
C GLY A 181 6.73 13.36 5.87
N LYS A 182 7.22 14.61 5.77
CA LYS A 182 6.80 15.57 4.74
C LYS A 182 7.19 15.10 3.34
N ILE A 183 8.40 14.55 3.17
CA ILE A 183 8.81 13.93 1.90
C ILE A 183 7.88 12.76 1.56
N ALA A 184 7.55 11.91 2.55
CA ALA A 184 6.61 10.82 2.36
C ALA A 184 5.20 11.30 1.98
N ASP A 185 4.73 12.42 2.53
CA ASP A 185 3.41 13.00 2.21
C ASP A 185 3.38 13.58 0.78
N LEU A 186 4.47 14.21 0.33
CA LEU A 186 4.62 14.65 -1.07
C LEU A 186 4.58 13.46 -2.04
N LEU A 187 5.21 12.33 -1.68
CA LEU A 187 5.16 11.10 -2.47
C LEU A 187 3.78 10.40 -2.42
N ASP A 188 3.09 10.43 -1.28
CA ASP A 188 1.75 9.85 -1.13
C ASP A 188 0.66 10.73 -1.77
N ALA A 189 0.88 12.04 -1.92
CA ALA A 189 0.00 12.95 -2.66
C ALA A 189 -0.07 12.61 -4.17
N GLU A 190 0.97 11.96 -4.71
CA GLU A 190 0.97 11.41 -6.08
C GLU A 190 0.47 9.95 -6.15
N ALA A 191 0.17 9.31 -5.02
CA ALA A 191 -0.08 7.87 -4.95
C ALA A 191 -1.54 7.49 -5.25
N GLY A 192 -1.85 7.42 -6.54
CA GLY A 192 -3.07 6.82 -7.08
C GLY A 192 -2.90 6.09 -8.41
N THR A 193 -1.66 5.84 -8.85
CA THR A 193 -1.41 5.21 -10.15
C THR A 193 -1.64 3.70 -10.08
N GLN A 194 -2.62 3.22 -10.86
CA GLN A 194 -2.85 1.79 -11.08
C GLN A 194 -1.59 1.14 -11.65
N THR A 195 -1.28 -0.10 -11.26
CA THR A 195 -0.14 -0.80 -11.86
C THR A 195 -0.44 -1.25 -13.28
N PRO A 196 0.60 -1.52 -14.11
CA PRO A 196 0.38 -1.97 -15.48
C PRO A 196 -0.52 -3.22 -15.56
N LEU A 197 -0.43 -4.16 -14.63
CA LEU A 197 -1.28 -5.35 -14.55
C LEU A 197 -2.69 -4.98 -14.17
N GLN A 198 -2.90 -4.09 -13.20
CA GLN A 198 -4.24 -3.60 -12.87
C GLN A 198 -4.91 -2.95 -14.08
N HIS A 199 -4.16 -2.14 -14.83
CA HIS A 199 -4.64 -1.52 -16.06
C HIS A 199 -4.98 -2.57 -17.14
N LYS A 200 -4.12 -3.56 -17.36
CA LYS A 200 -4.37 -4.66 -18.30
C LYS A 200 -5.56 -5.52 -17.89
N LEU A 201 -5.73 -5.80 -16.60
CA LEU A 201 -6.86 -6.54 -16.06
C LEU A 201 -8.17 -5.76 -16.22
N ALA A 202 -8.15 -4.44 -16.01
CA ALA A 202 -9.31 -3.59 -16.24
C ALA A 202 -9.72 -3.57 -17.73
N ILE A 203 -8.74 -3.49 -18.63
CA ILE A 203 -8.98 -3.58 -20.08
C ILE A 203 -9.57 -4.95 -20.43
N LEU A 204 -8.99 -6.05 -19.92
CA LEU A 204 -9.47 -7.41 -20.17
C LEU A 204 -10.89 -7.61 -19.63
N GLY A 205 -11.18 -7.14 -18.42
CA GLY A 205 -12.52 -7.16 -17.85
C GLY A 205 -13.53 -6.38 -18.69
N LYS A 206 -13.13 -5.21 -19.22
CA LYS A 206 -13.96 -4.41 -20.13
C LYS A 206 -14.26 -5.15 -21.43
N TYR A 207 -13.26 -5.80 -22.05
CA TYR A 207 -13.47 -6.60 -23.25
C TYR A 207 -14.40 -7.80 -23.01
N ILE A 208 -14.18 -8.57 -21.93
CA ILE A 208 -15.04 -9.70 -21.56
C ILE A 208 -16.46 -9.20 -21.30
N GLY A 209 -16.62 -8.08 -20.59
CA GLY A 209 -17.93 -7.48 -20.30
C GLY A 209 -18.68 -7.06 -21.57
N PHE A 210 -18.04 -6.35 -22.50
CA PHE A 210 -18.67 -5.97 -23.77
C PHE A 210 -19.01 -7.18 -24.64
N LEU A 211 -18.12 -8.19 -24.69
CA LEU A 211 -18.37 -9.42 -25.43
C LEU A 211 -19.57 -10.18 -24.83
N ALA A 212 -19.63 -10.32 -23.52
CA ALA A 212 -20.74 -10.98 -22.82
C ALA A 212 -22.07 -10.25 -23.06
N LEU A 213 -22.08 -8.92 -22.96
CA LEU A 213 -23.27 -8.10 -23.27
C LEU A 213 -23.70 -8.23 -24.73
N GLY A 214 -22.75 -8.27 -25.66
CA GLY A 214 -23.03 -8.50 -27.08
C GLY A 214 -23.70 -9.86 -27.32
N ILE A 215 -23.16 -10.93 -26.72
CA ILE A 215 -23.74 -12.27 -26.80
C ILE A 215 -25.14 -12.31 -26.15
N CYS A 216 -25.31 -11.66 -25.00
CA CYS A 216 -26.62 -11.54 -24.35
C CYS A 216 -27.64 -10.86 -25.26
N GLY A 217 -27.25 -9.76 -25.93
CA GLY A 217 -28.11 -9.06 -26.89
C GLY A 217 -28.50 -9.94 -28.09
N VAL A 218 -27.57 -10.73 -28.61
CA VAL A 218 -27.83 -11.68 -29.72
C VAL A 218 -28.80 -12.78 -29.28
N ILE A 219 -28.57 -13.40 -28.11
CA ILE A 219 -29.49 -14.40 -27.54
C ILE A 219 -30.86 -13.79 -27.31
N PHE A 220 -30.91 -12.55 -26.83
CA PHE A 220 -32.16 -11.85 -26.60
C PHE A 220 -32.95 -11.65 -27.89
N ALA A 221 -32.29 -11.19 -28.95
CA ALA A 221 -32.91 -11.02 -30.26
C ALA A 221 -33.41 -12.35 -30.86
N ILE A 222 -32.60 -13.42 -30.76
CA ILE A 222 -32.98 -14.76 -31.24
C ILE A 222 -34.18 -15.29 -30.44
N GLY A 223 -34.16 -15.17 -29.11
CA GLY A 223 -35.26 -15.63 -28.25
C GLY A 223 -36.59 -14.95 -28.59
N LEU A 224 -36.57 -13.64 -28.89
CA LEU A 224 -37.74 -12.90 -29.35
C LEU A 224 -38.24 -13.41 -30.71
N LEU A 225 -37.33 -13.69 -31.65
CA LEU A 225 -37.69 -14.22 -32.98
C LEU A 225 -38.30 -15.64 -32.90
N TYR A 226 -37.88 -16.44 -31.92
CA TYR A 226 -38.44 -17.78 -31.65
C TYR A 226 -39.73 -17.75 -30.81
N GLY A 227 -40.18 -16.57 -30.36
CA GLY A 227 -41.41 -16.42 -29.57
C GLY A 227 -41.28 -16.89 -28.11
N MET A 228 -40.07 -16.94 -27.56
CA MET A 228 -39.86 -17.25 -26.14
C MET A 228 -40.40 -16.12 -25.25
N LYS A 229 -40.78 -16.46 -24.01
CA LYS A 229 -41.20 -15.45 -23.03
C LYS A 229 -40.03 -14.53 -22.69
N VAL A 230 -40.28 -13.22 -22.64
CA VAL A 230 -39.26 -12.19 -22.36
C VAL A 230 -38.49 -12.47 -21.07
N MET A 231 -39.19 -12.92 -20.02
CA MET A 231 -38.57 -13.28 -18.73
C MET A 231 -37.64 -14.48 -18.83
N GLU A 232 -38.00 -15.50 -19.60
CA GLU A 232 -37.16 -16.69 -19.80
C GLU A 232 -35.86 -16.34 -20.53
N ILE A 233 -35.96 -15.52 -21.58
CA ILE A 233 -34.81 -15.01 -22.34
C ILE A 233 -33.91 -14.14 -21.44
N PHE A 234 -34.53 -13.29 -20.61
CA PHE A 234 -33.82 -12.42 -19.66
C PHE A 234 -33.04 -13.24 -18.63
N MET A 235 -33.64 -14.29 -18.07
CA MET A 235 -32.97 -15.17 -17.11
C MET A 235 -31.79 -15.91 -17.72
N ILE A 236 -31.90 -16.37 -18.98
CA ILE A 236 -30.80 -16.99 -19.72
C ILE A 236 -29.66 -15.98 -19.92
N ALA A 237 -29.98 -14.74 -20.30
CA ALA A 237 -28.99 -13.68 -20.49
C ALA A 237 -28.26 -13.32 -19.19
N VAL A 238 -28.99 -13.19 -18.07
CA VAL A 238 -28.40 -12.92 -16.75
C VAL A 238 -27.51 -14.08 -16.30
N ALA A 239 -27.97 -15.34 -16.44
CA ALA A 239 -27.16 -16.51 -16.07
C ALA A 239 -25.85 -16.59 -16.88
N LEU A 240 -25.90 -16.29 -18.18
CA LEU A 240 -24.71 -16.23 -19.03
C LEU A 240 -23.77 -15.09 -18.62
N ALA A 241 -24.33 -13.90 -18.34
CA ALA A 241 -23.56 -12.74 -17.92
C ALA A 241 -22.80 -13.00 -16.60
N VAL A 242 -23.43 -13.67 -15.63
CA VAL A 242 -22.78 -14.10 -14.38
C VAL A 242 -21.67 -15.11 -14.67
N SER A 243 -21.95 -16.12 -15.51
CA SER A 243 -20.98 -17.16 -15.83
C SER A 243 -19.73 -16.65 -16.55
N ALA A 244 -19.82 -15.50 -17.22
CA ALA A 244 -18.70 -14.89 -17.92
C ALA A 244 -17.75 -14.10 -16.99
N ILE A 245 -18.11 -13.91 -15.72
CA ILE A 245 -17.33 -13.09 -14.79
C ILE A 245 -16.06 -13.85 -14.37
N PRO A 246 -14.86 -13.27 -14.57
CA PRO A 246 -13.62 -13.87 -14.13
C PRO A 246 -13.37 -13.59 -12.63
N GLU A 247 -14.25 -14.09 -11.78
CA GLU A 247 -14.27 -13.85 -10.31
C GLU A 247 -12.97 -14.31 -9.63
N GLY A 248 -12.33 -15.36 -10.17
CA GLY A 248 -11.07 -15.87 -9.65
C GLY A 248 -9.83 -15.03 -10.01
N LEU A 249 -9.94 -14.10 -10.96
CA LEU A 249 -8.78 -13.41 -11.53
C LEU A 249 -8.06 -12.49 -10.51
N PRO A 250 -8.75 -11.66 -9.70
CA PRO A 250 -8.10 -10.85 -8.67
C PRO A 250 -7.41 -11.71 -7.59
N ALA A 251 -8.03 -12.83 -7.22
CA ALA A 251 -7.49 -13.76 -6.24
C ALA A 251 -6.22 -14.44 -6.76
N ILE A 252 -6.24 -14.96 -7.99
CA ILE A 252 -5.09 -15.59 -8.65
C ILE A 252 -3.93 -14.60 -8.76
N VAL A 253 -4.19 -13.38 -9.24
CA VAL A 253 -3.16 -12.34 -9.37
C VAL A 253 -2.47 -12.05 -8.04
N THR A 254 -3.26 -11.93 -6.97
CA THR A 254 -2.72 -11.62 -5.64
C THR A 254 -1.89 -12.78 -5.08
N ILE A 255 -2.34 -14.03 -5.28
CA ILE A 255 -1.59 -15.23 -4.89
C ILE A 255 -0.26 -15.32 -5.65
N VAL A 256 -0.28 -15.11 -6.96
CA VAL A 256 0.93 -15.14 -7.80
C VAL A 256 1.92 -14.05 -7.39
N LEU A 257 1.45 -12.83 -7.14
CA LEU A 257 2.28 -11.73 -6.63
C LEU A 257 2.86 -12.06 -5.26
N ALA A 258 2.08 -12.67 -4.35
CA ALA A 258 2.55 -13.08 -3.03
C ALA A 258 3.67 -14.14 -3.12
N ILE A 259 3.53 -15.13 -4.02
CA ILE A 259 4.59 -16.11 -4.31
C ILE A 259 5.84 -15.40 -4.85
N GLY A 260 5.66 -14.40 -5.73
CA GLY A 260 6.74 -13.55 -6.23
C GLY A 260 7.50 -12.84 -5.11
N VAL A 261 6.77 -12.22 -4.18
CA VAL A 261 7.37 -11.58 -2.99
C VAL A 261 8.13 -12.58 -2.13
N GLN A 262 7.56 -13.76 -1.86
CA GLN A 262 8.26 -14.79 -1.08
C GLN A 262 9.60 -15.20 -1.71
N ARG A 263 9.66 -15.30 -3.05
CA ARG A 263 10.91 -15.58 -3.77
C ARG A 263 11.92 -14.44 -3.65
N MET A 264 11.48 -13.19 -3.67
CA MET A 264 12.34 -12.01 -3.50
C MET A 264 12.91 -11.93 -2.07
N VAL A 265 12.10 -12.24 -1.05
CA VAL A 265 12.54 -12.27 0.35
C VAL A 265 13.65 -13.31 0.56
N ARG A 266 13.55 -14.49 -0.07
CA ARG A 266 14.64 -15.50 -0.04
C ARG A 266 15.96 -14.98 -0.61
N LYS A 267 15.92 -13.96 -1.48
CA LYS A 267 17.09 -13.26 -2.02
C LYS A 267 17.45 -11.99 -1.24
N LYS A 268 16.97 -11.86 0.01
CA LYS A 268 17.19 -10.69 0.88
C LYS A 268 16.60 -9.37 0.35
N ALA A 269 15.61 -9.42 -0.54
CA ALA A 269 14.89 -8.25 -1.03
C ALA A 269 13.48 -8.20 -0.41
N ILE A 270 13.22 -7.21 0.46
CA ILE A 270 11.95 -7.06 1.17
C ILE A 270 11.01 -6.15 0.38
N ILE A 271 9.86 -6.69 -0.05
CA ILE A 271 8.82 -5.93 -0.77
C ILE A 271 7.75 -5.49 0.22
N ARG A 272 7.53 -4.17 0.34
CA ARG A 272 6.51 -3.60 1.25
C ARG A 272 5.10 -3.49 0.65
N LYS A 273 5.00 -3.45 -0.69
CA LYS A 273 3.73 -3.34 -1.44
C LYS A 273 3.73 -4.38 -2.57
N LEU A 274 2.76 -5.30 -2.64
CA LEU A 274 2.69 -6.33 -3.71
C LEU A 274 2.87 -5.79 -5.12
N PRO A 275 2.21 -4.67 -5.50
CA PRO A 275 2.26 -4.23 -6.88
C PRO A 275 3.67 -3.75 -7.31
N ALA A 276 4.58 -3.53 -6.34
CA ALA A 276 5.96 -3.18 -6.63
C ALA A 276 6.75 -4.30 -7.33
N VAL A 277 6.40 -5.59 -7.12
CA VAL A 277 7.06 -6.72 -7.80
C VAL A 277 6.89 -6.62 -9.32
N GLU A 278 5.68 -6.27 -9.73
CA GLU A 278 5.32 -6.14 -11.14
C GLU A 278 5.92 -4.87 -11.75
N THR A 279 5.87 -3.76 -11.00
CA THR A 279 6.45 -2.49 -11.41
C THR A 279 7.95 -2.62 -11.66
N LEU A 280 8.68 -3.35 -10.80
CA LEU A 280 10.10 -3.62 -10.98
C LEU A 280 10.39 -4.43 -12.26
N GLY A 281 9.55 -5.43 -12.56
CA GLY A 281 9.69 -6.27 -13.76
C GLY A 281 9.34 -5.55 -15.07
N SER A 282 8.60 -4.44 -14.99
CA SER A 282 8.20 -3.61 -16.14
C SER A 282 8.99 -2.30 -16.24
N ALA A 283 9.94 -2.06 -15.34
CA ALA A 283 10.76 -0.86 -15.35
C ALA A 283 11.66 -0.83 -16.59
N SER A 284 11.55 0.25 -17.37
CA SER A 284 12.41 0.51 -18.54
C SER A 284 13.55 1.48 -18.22
N VAL A 285 13.40 2.29 -17.18
CA VAL A 285 14.39 3.27 -16.73
C VAL A 285 14.62 3.06 -15.24
N ILE A 286 15.89 2.99 -14.85
CA ILE A 286 16.31 2.92 -13.45
C ILE A 286 16.98 4.25 -13.10
N CYS A 287 16.28 5.08 -12.33
CA CYS A 287 16.88 6.23 -11.69
C CYS A 287 17.50 5.76 -10.38
N SER A 288 18.83 5.73 -10.31
CA SER A 288 19.55 5.33 -9.10
C SER A 288 20.14 6.55 -8.43
N ASP A 289 20.00 6.62 -7.11
CA ASP A 289 20.83 7.53 -6.32
C ASP A 289 22.29 7.04 -6.35
N LYS A 290 23.24 7.95 -6.12
CA LYS A 290 24.66 7.65 -6.09
C LYS A 290 25.04 7.07 -4.73
N THR A 291 24.77 7.82 -3.67
CA THR A 291 25.30 7.55 -2.33
C THR A 291 24.49 6.47 -1.64
N GLY A 292 25.17 5.45 -1.10
CA GLY A 292 24.51 4.33 -0.41
C GLY A 292 23.71 3.39 -1.31
N THR A 293 23.58 3.69 -2.61
CA THR A 293 22.95 2.82 -3.60
C THR A 293 23.97 2.30 -4.62
N LEU A 294 24.69 3.19 -5.33
CA LEU A 294 25.78 2.79 -6.23
C LEU A 294 27.12 2.70 -5.50
N THR A 295 27.33 3.56 -4.50
CA THR A 295 28.51 3.55 -3.65
C THR A 295 28.22 2.85 -2.33
N GLN A 296 29.26 2.34 -1.67
CA GLN A 296 29.14 1.65 -0.36
C GLN A 296 28.88 2.62 0.80
N ASN A 297 28.73 3.92 0.52
CA ASN A 297 28.71 4.99 1.52
C ASN A 297 29.86 4.90 2.54
N GLN A 298 31.05 4.54 2.06
CA GLN A 298 32.28 4.45 2.86
C GLN A 298 33.41 5.16 2.13
N MET A 299 34.13 6.03 2.84
CA MET A 299 35.34 6.65 2.31
C MET A 299 36.44 5.61 2.21
N THR A 300 36.97 5.43 1.00
CA THR A 300 38.01 4.43 0.73
C THR A 300 39.19 5.09 0.02
N LEU A 301 40.42 4.75 0.43
CA LEU A 301 41.62 5.19 -0.28
C LEU A 301 41.64 4.56 -1.67
N VAL A 302 41.57 5.37 -2.72
CA VAL A 302 41.56 4.87 -4.12
C VAL A 302 42.96 4.91 -4.73
N LYS A 303 43.77 5.93 -4.40
CA LYS A 303 45.13 6.10 -4.90
C LYS A 303 45.99 6.78 -3.85
N ALA A 304 47.26 6.39 -3.79
CA ALA A 304 48.32 7.10 -3.08
C ALA A 304 49.42 7.44 -4.10
N PHE A 305 50.00 8.63 -3.99
CA PHE A 305 51.15 9.02 -4.78
C PHE A 305 52.39 8.92 -3.90
N ALA A 306 53.44 8.28 -4.43
CA ALA A 306 54.74 8.14 -3.80
C ALA A 306 55.67 9.30 -4.23
#